data_AF-A0A1V1ZGV3-F1
#
_entry.id   AF-A0A1V1ZGV3-F1
#
_cell.length_a   1.000
_cell.length_b   1.000
_cell.length_c   1.000
_cell.angle_alpha   90.00
_cell.angle_beta   90.00
_cell.angle_gamma   90.00
#
_symmetry.space_group_name_H-M   'P 1'
#
loop_
_entity.id
_entity.type
_entity.pdbx_description
1 polymer ?
#
loop_
_entity_poly.entity_id
_entity_poly.type
_entity_poly.pdbx_seq_one_letter_code
_entity_poly.pdbx_strand_id
1 'polypeptide(L)' 'MGFLMLSLSSCTAVKEYEKVNINDPEMALSARKAERFETNFQLYREGSSGANGGKTGGGCGCN' A
#
# COMPACT_ATOMS: atom_id res chain seq x y z
N MET A 1 -29.21 -0.38 19.69
CA MET A 1 -28.72 0.26 18.45
C MET A 1 -27.63 1.32 18.67
N GLY A 2 -27.30 1.74 19.91
CA GLY A 2 -26.34 2.84 20.14
C GLY A 2 -24.85 2.47 20.28
N PHE A 3 -24.51 1.20 20.53
CA PHE A 3 -23.13 0.80 20.87
C PHE A 3 -22.18 0.73 19.66
N LEU A 4 -22.70 0.61 18.44
CA LEU A 4 -21.90 0.40 17.22
C LEU A 4 -21.20 1.68 16.71
N MET A 5 -21.64 2.86 17.14
CA MET A 5 -21.14 4.15 16.62
C MET A 5 -19.89 4.67 17.34
N LEU A 6 -19.52 4.11 18.50
CA LEU A 6 -18.37 4.59 19.28
C LEU A 6 -17.01 4.03 18.83
N SER A 7 -16.97 3.04 17.95
CA SER A 7 -15.73 2.38 17.51
C SER A 7 -15.02 3.07 16.34
N LEU A 8 -15.63 4.11 15.74
CA LEU A 8 -15.13 4.74 14.50
C LEU A 8 -14.23 5.97 14.74
N SER A 9 -13.98 6.37 15.99
CA SER A 9 -13.32 7.63 16.38
C SER A 9 -11.83 7.52 16.74
N SER A 10 -11.12 6.45 16.35
CA SER A 10 -9.71 6.24 16.72
C SER A 10 -8.68 6.88 15.78
N CYS A 11 -9.09 7.42 14.63
CA CYS A 11 -8.15 8.04 13.67
C CYS A 11 -7.66 9.40 14.19
N THR A 12 -6.34 9.57 14.29
CA THR A 12 -5.70 10.83 14.69
C THR A 12 -4.63 11.23 13.67
N ALA A 13 -4.44 12.53 13.48
CA ALA A 13 -3.40 13.04 12.60
C ALA A 13 -2.02 12.86 13.27
N VAL A 14 -1.11 12.16 12.59
CA VAL A 14 0.29 11.97 13.03
C VAL A 14 1.08 13.24 12.79
N LYS A 15 1.86 13.68 13.78
CA LYS A 15 2.72 14.86 13.63
C LYS A 15 3.84 14.57 12.62
N GLU A 16 4.25 15.59 11.89
CA GLU A 16 5.18 15.41 10.75
C GLU A 16 6.49 14.70 11.14
N TYR A 17 7.06 15.03 12.30
CA TYR A 17 8.31 14.43 12.78
C TYR A 17 8.14 12.98 13.26
N GLU A 18 6.93 12.55 13.63
CA GLU A 18 6.63 11.16 14.03
C GLU A 18 6.47 10.26 12.81
N LYS A 19 6.22 10.84 11.62
CA LYS A 19 6.11 10.09 10.37
C LYS A 19 7.40 9.34 10.02
N VAL A 20 8.56 9.79 10.50
CA VAL A 20 9.83 9.08 10.29
C VAL A 20 9.83 7.66 10.87
N ASN A 21 9.03 7.41 11.92
CA ASN A 21 8.95 6.10 12.58
C ASN A 21 7.98 5.14 11.89
N ILE A 22 7.08 5.66 11.03
CA ILE A 22 6.07 4.86 10.31
C ILE A 22 6.35 4.78 8.81
N ASN A 23 7.17 5.68 8.26
CA ASN A 23 7.57 5.69 6.85
C ASN A 23 8.59 4.57 6.59
N ASP A 24 8.10 3.34 6.43
CA ASP A 24 8.92 2.21 6.04
C ASP A 24 9.21 2.24 4.52
N PRO A 25 10.48 2.15 4.10
CA PRO A 25 10.85 2.11 2.68
C PRO A 25 10.32 0.87 1.92
N GLU A 26 9.84 -0.17 2.61
CA GLU A 26 9.15 -1.32 2.01
C GLU A 26 7.68 -1.04 1.70
N MET A 27 7.05 -0.04 2.34
CA MET A 27 5.67 0.38 2.00
C MET A 27 5.58 1.24 0.74
N ALA A 28 6.72 1.52 0.09
CA ALA A 28 6.72 2.16 -1.21
C ALA A 28 6.00 1.28 -2.24
N LEU A 29 4.88 1.79 -2.77
CA LEU A 29 4.06 1.04 -3.72
C LEU A 29 4.83 0.69 -5.00
N SER A 30 5.92 1.37 -5.34
CA SER A 30 6.71 0.99 -6.51
C SER A 30 7.53 -0.27 -6.27
N ALA A 31 7.39 -1.28 -7.14
CA ALA A 31 8.25 -2.45 -7.14
C ALA A 31 9.74 -2.07 -7.27
N ARG A 32 10.61 -2.80 -6.58
CA ARG A 32 12.05 -2.59 -6.70
C ARG A 32 12.54 -3.07 -8.05
N LYS A 33 13.62 -2.47 -8.54
CA LYS A 33 14.22 -2.83 -9.84
C LYS A 33 14.58 -4.32 -9.91
N ALA A 34 14.99 -4.92 -8.80
CA ALA A 34 15.34 -6.33 -8.70
C ALA A 34 14.11 -7.26 -8.87
N GLU A 35 12.92 -6.82 -8.46
CA GLU A 35 11.69 -7.63 -8.49
C GLU A 35 11.03 -7.67 -9.87
N ARG A 36 11.52 -6.85 -10.82
CA ARG A 36 10.95 -6.73 -12.17
C ARG A 36 10.74 -8.09 -12.85
N PHE A 37 11.66 -9.03 -12.71
CA PHE A 37 11.53 -10.34 -13.35
C PHE A 37 10.39 -11.17 -12.76
N GLU A 38 10.28 -11.19 -11.43
CA GLU A 38 9.22 -11.88 -10.71
C GLU A 38 7.85 -11.25 -11.02
N THR A 39 7.76 -9.92 -10.96
CA THR A 39 6.52 -9.21 -11.27
C THR A 39 6.06 -9.47 -12.71
N ASN A 40 6.99 -9.48 -13.67
CA ASN A 40 6.65 -9.83 -15.06
C ASN A 40 6.18 -11.27 -15.18
N PHE A 41 6.82 -12.22 -14.50
CA PHE A 41 6.38 -13.62 -14.50
C PHE A 41 4.94 -13.76 -13.96
N GLN A 42 4.63 -13.11 -12.84
CA GLN A 42 3.29 -13.13 -12.24
C GLN A 42 2.25 -12.44 -13.15
N LEU A 43 2.61 -11.31 -13.78
CA LEU A 43 1.78 -10.61 -14.76
C LEU A 43 1.45 -11.50 -15.96
N TYR A 44 2.48 -12.11 -16.56
CA TYR A 44 2.30 -12.93 -17.76
C TYR A 44 1.55 -14.22 -17.48
N ARG A 45 1.76 -14.85 -16.32
CA ARG A 45 1.18 -16.16 -16.03
C ARG A 45 -0.18 -16.08 -15.33
N GLU A 46 -0.30 -15.20 -14.34
CA GLU A 46 -1.47 -15.13 -13.45
C GLU A 46 -2.37 -13.93 -13.79
N GLY A 47 -1.98 -13.07 -14.75
CA GLY A 47 -2.71 -11.85 -15.06
C GLY A 47 -2.74 -10.86 -13.90
N SER A 48 -1.74 -10.91 -13.01
CA SER A 48 -1.74 -10.08 -11.81
C SER A 48 -1.68 -8.60 -12.15
N SER A 49 -2.54 -7.79 -11.53
CA SER A 49 -2.47 -6.33 -11.58
C SER A 49 -1.93 -5.85 -10.23
N GLY A 50 -0.61 -5.80 -10.09
CA GLY A 50 0.05 -5.40 -8.84
C GLY A 50 -0.35 -3.99 -8.39
N ALA A 51 -0.35 -3.71 -7.08
CA ALA A 51 -0.71 -2.40 -6.52
C ALA A 51 0.45 -1.40 -6.59
N ASN A 52 1.12 -1.28 -7.74
CA ASN A 52 2.47 -0.71 -7.77
C ASN A 52 2.54 0.83 -7.82
N GLY A 53 1.43 1.52 -7.52
CA GLY A 53 1.29 2.98 -7.62
C GLY A 53 1.42 3.55 -9.04
N GLY A 54 1.48 2.70 -10.07
CA GLY A 54 1.65 3.07 -11.48
C GLY A 54 0.43 2.77 -12.35
N LYS A 55 0.42 3.26 -13.60
CA LYS A 55 -0.73 3.13 -14.53
C LYS A 55 -1.08 1.67 -14.90
N THR A 56 -0.10 0.78 -14.83
CA THR A 56 -0.20 -0.64 -15.18
C THR A 56 -0.64 -1.54 -14.01
N GLY A 57 -0.77 -0.97 -12.81
CA GLY A 57 -1.06 -1.71 -11.59
C GLY A 57 -2.18 -1.06 -10.77
N GLY A 58 -3.44 -1.42 -11.09
CA GLY A 58 -4.64 -0.75 -10.61
C GLY A 58 -5.08 -1.06 -9.18
N GLY A 59 -4.19 -1.56 -8.31
CA GLY A 59 -4.53 -1.82 -6.91
C GLY A 59 -4.64 -0.54 -6.08
N CYS A 60 -5.52 -0.53 -5.08
CA CYS A 60 -5.53 0.51 -4.06
C CYS A 60 -4.29 0.34 -3.20
N GLY A 61 -3.26 1.13 -3.46
CA GLY A 61 -2.07 1.15 -2.62
C GLY A 61 -2.38 1.77 -1.28
N CYS A 62 -2.31 0.97 -0.22
CA CYS A 62 -2.35 1.48 1.15
C CYS A 62 -0.93 1.87 1.55
N ASN A 63 -0.70 3.16 1.75
CA ASN A 63 0.37 3.65 2.62
C ASN A 63 -0.24 3.93 3.99
#